data_AF-A0A954NUY9-F1
#
_entry.id   AF-A0A954NUY9-F1
#
_cell.length_a   1.000
_cell.length_b   1.000
_cell.length_c   1.000
_cell.angle_alpha   90.00
_cell.angle_beta   90.00
_cell.angle_gamma   90.00
#
_symmetry.space_group_name_H-M   'P 1'
#
loop_
_entity.id
_entity.type
_entity.pdbx_description
1 polymer ?
#
loop_
_entity_poly.entity_id
_entity_poly.type
_entity_poly.pdbx_seq_one_letter_code
_entity_poly.pdbx_strand_id
1 'polypeptide(L)'
;DPNNDVISKRHWLDRYQKMTNYPYWAARSKVESEPEMVEARRKLYEGKKLFFKQDILQARELLESGLNELQAIFEQHPILLDEQEMVEDIIKSQLMWFYVLRISGEPNPETFPMMNVWNQNPALVSEMDQRLQERVSDGL
;
A
#
# COMPACT_ATOMS: atom_id res chain seq x y z
N ASP A 1 -30.57 -24.63 -31.75
CA ASP A 1 -29.15 -24.98 -31.89
C ASP A 1 -28.45 -24.72 -30.55
N PRO A 2 -28.01 -25.76 -29.83
CA PRO A 2 -27.37 -25.64 -28.51
C PRO A 2 -26.12 -24.74 -28.52
N ASN A 3 -25.41 -24.65 -29.64
CA ASN A 3 -24.19 -23.85 -29.74
C ASN A 3 -24.47 -22.34 -29.72
N ASN A 4 -25.62 -21.91 -30.22
CA ASN A 4 -25.99 -20.49 -30.26
C ASN A 4 -26.36 -19.95 -28.86
N ASP A 5 -26.93 -20.81 -28.00
CA ASP A 5 -27.27 -20.49 -26.61
C ASP A 5 -26.02 -20.33 -25.73
N VAL A 6 -25.00 -21.17 -25.93
CA VAL A 6 -23.71 -21.07 -25.19
C VAL A 6 -22.93 -19.80 -25.58
N ILE A 7 -22.94 -19.43 -26.86
CA ILE A 7 -22.29 -18.20 -27.34
C ILE A 7 -22.98 -16.95 -26.77
N SER A 8 -24.32 -16.93 -26.77
CA SER A 8 -25.11 -15.84 -26.18
C SER A 8 -24.86 -15.70 -24.67
N LYS A 9 -24.83 -16.81 -23.93
CA LYS A 9 -24.55 -16.82 -22.49
C LYS A 9 -23.15 -16.29 -22.17
N ARG A 10 -22.13 -16.69 -22.93
CA ARG A 10 -20.76 -16.15 -22.77
C ARG A 10 -20.67 -14.67 -23.07
N HIS A 11 -21.37 -14.20 -24.10
CA HIS A 11 -21.42 -12.78 -24.46
C HIS A 11 -22.03 -11.93 -23.35
N TRP A 12 -23.17 -12.36 -22.79
CA TRP A 12 -23.79 -11.65 -21.66
C TRP A 12 -22.95 -11.72 -20.38
N LEU A 13 -22.35 -12.87 -20.07
CA LEU A 13 -21.46 -13.03 -18.92
C LEU A 13 -20.26 -12.06 -18.98
N ASP A 14 -19.55 -12.02 -20.10
CA ASP A 14 -18.41 -11.10 -20.31
C ASP A 14 -18.84 -9.63 -20.16
N ARG A 15 -20.01 -9.27 -20.71
CA ARG A 15 -20.55 -7.92 -20.64
C ARG A 15 -20.90 -7.52 -19.22
N TYR A 16 -21.56 -8.40 -18.46
CA TYR A 16 -21.89 -8.14 -17.06
C TYR A 16 -20.63 -8.03 -16.18
N GLN A 17 -19.65 -8.91 -16.39
CA GLN A 17 -18.38 -8.86 -15.64
C GLN A 17 -17.61 -7.55 -15.89
N LYS A 18 -17.63 -7.03 -17.12
CA LYS A 18 -17.02 -5.75 -17.47
C LYS A 18 -17.77 -4.56 -16.89
N MET A 19 -19.11 -4.60 -16.86
CA MET A 19 -19.92 -3.51 -16.28
C MET A 19 -19.67 -3.31 -14.79
N THR A 20 -19.41 -4.38 -14.03
CA THR A 20 -19.19 -4.31 -12.57
C THR A 20 -17.72 -4.32 -12.17
N ASN A 21 -16.81 -4.33 -13.15
CA ASN A 21 -15.37 -4.52 -12.93
C ASN A 21 -15.04 -5.79 -12.11
N TYR A 22 -15.81 -6.87 -12.27
CA TYR A 22 -15.67 -8.09 -11.47
C TYR A 22 -14.26 -8.71 -11.52
N PRO A 23 -13.60 -8.82 -12.68
CA PRO A 23 -12.24 -9.40 -12.74
C PRO A 23 -11.22 -8.64 -11.90
N TYR A 24 -11.32 -7.31 -11.85
CA TYR A 24 -10.48 -6.47 -10.99
C TYR A 24 -10.70 -6.82 -9.52
N TRP A 25 -11.95 -6.80 -9.06
CA TRP A 25 -12.27 -7.10 -7.66
C TRP A 25 -11.90 -8.53 -7.26
N ALA A 26 -12.11 -9.50 -8.15
CA ALA A 26 -11.72 -10.89 -7.90
C ALA A 26 -10.19 -11.06 -7.79
N ALA A 27 -9.43 -10.44 -8.70
CA ALA A 27 -7.97 -10.45 -8.64
C ALA A 27 -7.46 -9.78 -7.37
N ARG A 28 -8.06 -8.64 -7.01
CA ARG A 28 -7.72 -7.87 -5.82
C ARG A 28 -8.01 -8.64 -4.53
N SER A 29 -9.23 -9.14 -4.35
CA SER A 29 -9.58 -9.93 -3.17
C SER A 29 -8.71 -11.17 -3.02
N LYS A 30 -8.29 -11.78 -4.14
CA LYS A 30 -7.33 -12.89 -4.11
C LYS A 30 -6.01 -12.45 -3.49
N VAL A 31 -5.35 -11.42 -4.03
CA VAL A 31 -4.05 -10.97 -3.51
C VAL A 31 -4.17 -10.44 -2.08
N GLU A 32 -5.23 -9.71 -1.74
CA GLU A 32 -5.44 -9.23 -0.38
C GLU A 32 -5.62 -10.34 0.65
N SER A 33 -6.07 -11.53 0.23
CA SER A 33 -6.21 -12.70 1.07
C SER A 33 -4.93 -13.53 1.19
N GLU A 34 -3.91 -13.24 0.38
CA GLU A 34 -2.63 -13.95 0.43
C GLU A 34 -1.90 -13.64 1.74
N PRO A 35 -1.33 -14.66 2.42
CA PRO A 35 -0.64 -14.48 3.70
C PRO A 35 0.45 -13.40 3.66
N GLU A 36 1.17 -13.30 2.56
CA GLU A 36 2.25 -12.33 2.35
C GLU A 36 1.71 -10.90 2.38
N MET A 37 0.56 -10.64 1.75
CA MET A 37 -0.09 -9.33 1.75
C MET A 37 -0.65 -8.97 3.13
N VAL A 38 -1.19 -9.96 3.84
CA VAL A 38 -1.66 -9.79 5.22
C VAL A 38 -0.50 -9.44 6.15
N GLU A 39 0.61 -10.17 6.05
CA GLU A 39 1.79 -9.93 6.88
C GLU A 39 2.45 -8.58 6.58
N ALA A 40 2.59 -8.20 5.31
CA ALA A 40 3.14 -6.89 4.94
C ALA A 40 2.31 -5.75 5.57
N ARG A 41 0.98 -5.80 5.45
CA ARG A 41 0.08 -4.81 6.08
C ARG A 41 0.13 -4.86 7.60
N ARG A 42 0.24 -6.05 8.21
CA ARG A 42 0.39 -6.20 9.67
C ARG A 42 1.65 -5.50 10.16
N LYS A 43 2.78 -5.68 9.47
CA LYS A 43 4.05 -5.00 9.79
C LYS A 43 3.93 -3.49 9.70
N LEU A 44 3.31 -2.96 8.64
CA LEU A 44 3.07 -1.52 8.56
C LEU A 44 2.21 -1.03 9.72
N TYR A 45 1.10 -1.72 10.02
CA TYR A 45 0.22 -1.39 11.13
C TYR A 45 0.96 -1.36 12.48
N GLU A 46 1.73 -2.41 12.79
CA GLU A 46 2.49 -2.51 14.03
C GLU A 46 3.63 -1.50 14.11
N GLY A 47 4.37 -1.30 13.01
CA GLY A 47 5.43 -0.29 12.93
C GLY A 47 4.89 1.11 13.18
N LYS A 48 3.75 1.46 12.57
CA LYS A 48 3.05 2.73 12.85
C LYS A 48 2.64 2.86 14.32
N LYS A 49 2.15 1.78 14.94
CA LYS A 49 1.79 1.78 16.35
C LYS A 49 3.00 1.98 17.27
N LEU A 50 4.13 1.35 16.95
CA LEU A 50 5.37 1.45 17.72
C LEU A 50 6.02 2.82 17.57
N PHE A 51 5.92 3.44 16.40
CA PHE A 51 6.31 4.83 16.18
C PHE A 51 5.65 5.77 17.18
N PHE A 52 4.32 5.66 17.34
CA PHE A 52 3.59 6.50 18.30
C PHE A 52 3.92 6.16 19.77
N LYS A 53 4.41 4.95 20.04
CA LYS A 53 4.89 4.53 21.36
C LYS A 53 6.35 4.86 21.63
N GLN A 54 7.03 5.56 20.71
CA GLN A 54 8.45 5.89 20.79
C GLN A 54 9.39 4.68 20.80
N ASP A 55 8.92 3.51 20.36
CA ASP A 55 9.80 2.36 20.11
C ASP A 55 10.36 2.46 18.68
N ILE A 56 11.32 3.37 18.54
CA ILE A 56 11.84 3.84 17.25
C ILE A 56 12.56 2.72 16.49
N LEU A 57 13.32 1.88 17.19
CA LEU A 57 14.08 0.80 16.57
C LEU A 57 13.15 -0.24 15.95
N GLN A 58 12.16 -0.74 16.70
CA GLN A 58 11.23 -1.73 16.17
C GLN A 58 10.29 -1.12 15.12
N ALA A 59 9.91 0.16 15.29
CA ALA A 59 9.12 0.88 14.28
C ALA A 59 9.86 0.92 12.94
N ARG A 60 11.16 1.24 12.95
CA ARG A 60 11.99 1.24 11.74
C ARG A 60 11.93 -0.09 11.01
N GLU A 61 12.27 -1.18 11.71
CA GLU A 61 12.41 -2.50 11.11
C GLU A 61 11.11 -2.99 10.50
N LEU A 62 9.98 -2.77 11.20
CA LEU A 62 8.67 -3.19 10.72
C LEU A 62 8.17 -2.35 9.55
N LEU A 63 8.37 -1.03 9.58
CA LEU A 63 7.99 -0.16 8.46
C LEU A 63 8.81 -0.49 7.21
N GLU A 64 10.12 -0.63 7.35
CA GLU A 64 11.01 -0.97 6.25
C GLU A 64 10.70 -2.35 5.66
N SER A 65 10.53 -3.37 6.52
CA SER A 65 10.21 -4.73 6.08
C SER A 65 8.84 -4.78 5.40
N GLY A 66 7.81 -4.13 5.95
CA GLY A 66 6.48 -4.12 5.36
C GLY A 66 6.46 -3.41 4.00
N LEU A 67 7.18 -2.28 3.86
CA LEU A 67 7.25 -1.57 2.58
C LEU A 67 8.00 -2.38 1.51
N ASN A 68 9.08 -3.07 1.87
CA ASN A 68 9.80 -3.96 0.95
C ASN A 68 8.93 -5.14 0.49
N GLU A 69 8.16 -5.74 1.39
CA GLU A 69 7.24 -6.84 1.03
C GLU A 69 6.13 -6.37 0.11
N LEU A 70 5.54 -5.20 0.39
CA LEU A 70 4.58 -4.60 -0.53
C LEU A 70 5.18 -4.32 -1.91
N GLN A 71 6.42 -3.86 -1.97
CA GLN A 71 7.10 -3.67 -3.26
C GLN A 71 7.20 -4.97 -4.05
N ALA A 72 7.64 -6.06 -3.41
CA ALA A 72 7.74 -7.37 -4.06
C ALA A 72 6.37 -7.89 -4.55
N ILE A 73 5.29 -7.60 -3.82
CA ILE A 73 3.92 -7.97 -4.21
C ILE A 73 3.45 -7.13 -5.41
N PHE A 74 3.64 -5.81 -5.38
CA PHE A 74 3.15 -4.93 -6.44
C PHE A 74 3.96 -4.99 -7.74
N GLU A 75 5.23 -5.40 -7.68
CA GLU A 75 5.99 -5.78 -8.87
C GLU A 75 5.31 -6.94 -9.64
N GLN A 76 4.59 -7.82 -8.94
CA GLN A 76 3.83 -8.92 -9.53
C GLN A 76 2.37 -8.55 -9.81
N HIS A 77 1.81 -7.60 -9.05
CA HIS A 77 0.40 -7.21 -9.08
C HIS A 77 0.21 -5.68 -9.13
N PRO A 78 0.62 -4.99 -10.21
CA PRO A 78 0.60 -3.53 -10.28
C PRO A 78 -0.81 -2.92 -10.19
N ILE A 79 -1.85 -3.70 -10.54
CA ILE A 79 -3.27 -3.29 -10.52
C ILE A 79 -3.79 -2.94 -9.12
N LEU A 80 -3.07 -3.33 -8.07
CA LEU A 80 -3.46 -3.05 -6.69
C LEU A 80 -3.15 -1.62 -6.26
N LEU A 81 -2.30 -0.89 -7.00
CA LEU A 81 -1.95 0.50 -6.70
C LEU A 81 -3.03 1.51 -7.12
N ASP A 82 -4.11 1.05 -7.74
CA ASP A 82 -5.28 1.89 -8.06
C ASP A 82 -6.13 2.22 -6.82
N GLU A 83 -5.86 1.57 -5.68
CA GLU A 83 -6.57 1.82 -4.43
C GLU A 83 -5.98 3.00 -3.65
N GLN A 84 -6.80 4.03 -3.44
CA GLN A 84 -6.41 5.21 -2.65
C GLN A 84 -6.00 4.86 -1.21
N GLU A 85 -6.75 3.99 -0.51
CA GLU A 85 -6.41 3.61 0.88
C GLU A 85 -5.04 2.94 0.98
N MET A 86 -4.70 2.08 0.02
CA MET A 86 -3.37 1.44 -0.05
C MET A 86 -2.27 2.49 -0.28
N VAL A 87 -2.50 3.38 -1.24
CA VAL A 87 -1.56 4.47 -1.57
C VAL A 87 -1.31 5.36 -0.34
N GLU A 88 -2.37 5.76 0.36
CA GLU A 88 -2.26 6.54 1.60
C GLU A 88 -1.49 5.76 2.67
N ASP A 89 -1.77 4.46 2.84
CA ASP A 89 -1.11 3.67 3.87
C ASP A 89 0.40 3.50 3.64
N ILE A 90 0.79 3.33 2.37
CA ILE A 90 2.18 3.28 1.92
C ILE A 90 2.87 4.61 2.20
N ILE A 91 2.29 5.73 1.73
CA ILE A 91 2.90 7.07 1.89
C ILE A 91 3.05 7.41 3.37
N LYS A 92 2.02 7.12 4.18
CA LYS A 92 2.09 7.31 5.63
C LYS A 92 3.24 6.53 6.26
N SER A 93 3.38 5.27 5.86
CA SER A 93 4.42 4.39 6.38
C SER A 93 5.83 4.84 5.96
N GLN A 94 5.99 5.31 4.72
CA GLN A 94 7.23 5.91 4.22
C GLN A 94 7.60 7.18 4.99
N LEU A 95 6.64 8.10 5.19
CA LEU A 95 6.85 9.34 5.95
C LEU A 95 7.30 9.04 7.39
N MET A 96 6.63 8.10 8.06
CA MET A 96 6.99 7.69 9.41
C MET A 96 8.36 7.01 9.46
N TRP A 97 8.70 6.20 8.46
CA TRP A 97 10.03 5.57 8.35
C TRP A 97 11.13 6.61 8.11
N PHE A 98 10.94 7.57 7.20
CA PHE A 98 11.89 8.68 7.01
C PHE A 98 12.05 9.52 8.28
N TYR A 99 10.95 9.76 9.01
CA TYR A 99 11.03 10.44 10.29
C TYR A 99 11.91 9.67 11.27
N VAL A 100 11.74 8.35 11.35
CA VAL A 100 12.55 7.45 12.18
C VAL A 100 14.03 7.52 11.80
N LEU A 101 14.37 7.39 10.51
CA LEU A 101 15.76 7.51 10.04
C LEU A 101 16.38 8.85 10.46
N ARG A 102 15.65 9.94 10.25
CA ARG A 102 16.09 11.29 10.61
C ARG A 102 16.40 11.44 12.10
N ILE A 103 15.53 10.96 12.98
CA ILE A 103 15.77 11.06 14.44
C ILE A 103 16.87 10.10 14.92
N SER A 104 17.11 9.01 14.18
CA SER A 104 18.23 8.10 14.38
C SER A 104 19.56 8.65 13.83
N GLY A 105 19.56 9.84 13.21
CA GLY A 105 20.75 10.47 12.63
C GLY A 105 21.18 9.85 11.29
N GLU A 106 20.29 9.08 10.66
CA GLU A 106 20.54 8.44 9.37
C GLU A 106 19.94 9.27 8.23
N PRO A 107 20.64 9.40 7.09
CA PRO A 107 20.10 10.10 5.94
C PRO A 107 19.00 9.27 5.28
N ASN A 108 18.04 9.95 4.65
CA ASN A 108 17.09 9.27 3.78
C ASN A 108 17.84 8.69 2.57
N PRO A 109 17.62 7.42 2.21
CA PRO A 109 18.31 6.81 1.08
C PRO A 109 17.80 7.39 -0.25
N GLU A 110 18.68 7.42 -1.27
CA GLU A 110 18.34 7.91 -2.62
C GLU A 110 17.30 7.03 -3.32
N THR A 111 17.29 5.74 -2.98
CA THR A 111 16.30 4.77 -3.42
C THR A 111 15.65 4.16 -2.19
N PHE A 112 14.33 4.01 -2.22
CA PHE A 112 13.58 3.49 -1.08
C PHE A 112 12.41 2.63 -1.53
N PRO A 113 11.91 1.74 -0.66
CA PRO A 113 10.81 0.87 -1.02
C PRO A 113 9.57 1.67 -1.40
N MET A 114 8.86 1.23 -2.45
CA MET A 114 7.64 1.89 -2.93
C MET A 114 7.83 3.33 -3.43
N MET A 115 9.04 3.69 -3.89
CA MET A 115 9.36 5.04 -4.42
C MET A 115 8.47 5.45 -5.61
N ASN A 116 7.97 4.50 -6.40
CA ASN A 116 7.03 4.77 -7.48
C ASN A 116 5.73 5.44 -6.98
N VAL A 117 5.17 4.94 -5.87
CA VAL A 117 3.95 5.49 -5.26
C VAL A 117 4.20 6.90 -4.76
N TRP A 118 5.35 7.13 -4.12
CA TRP A 118 5.76 8.48 -3.70
C TRP A 118 5.82 9.46 -4.87
N ASN A 119 6.55 9.09 -5.93
CA ASN A 119 6.78 9.96 -7.08
C ASN A 119 5.51 10.27 -7.88
N GLN A 120 4.55 9.34 -7.89
CA GLN A 120 3.26 9.52 -8.58
C GLN A 120 2.27 10.39 -7.77
N ASN A 121 2.50 10.59 -6.47
CA ASN A 121 1.54 11.23 -5.58
C ASN A 121 2.11 12.44 -4.80
N PRO A 122 2.77 13.42 -5.44
CA PRO A 122 3.48 14.50 -4.73
C PRO A 122 2.56 15.39 -3.90
N ALA A 123 1.33 15.66 -4.35
CA ALA A 123 0.36 16.46 -3.61
C ALA A 123 -0.08 15.75 -2.32
N LEU A 124 -0.36 14.44 -2.40
CA LEU A 124 -0.74 13.63 -1.25
C LEU A 124 0.42 13.48 -0.26
N VAL A 125 1.65 13.26 -0.75
CA VAL A 125 2.86 13.26 0.08
C VAL A 125 2.97 14.56 0.87
N SER A 126 2.81 15.71 0.21
CA SER A 126 2.86 17.02 0.85
C SER A 126 1.78 17.20 1.92
N GLU A 127 0.53 16.83 1.62
CA GLU A 127 -0.59 16.90 2.57
C GLU A 127 -0.35 16.01 3.79
N MET A 128 0.06 14.76 3.56
CA MET A 128 0.25 13.79 4.62
C MET A 128 1.47 14.09 5.48
N ASP A 129 2.55 14.63 4.90
CA ASP A 129 3.70 15.10 5.67
C ASP A 129 3.30 16.23 6.60
N GLN A 130 2.57 17.24 6.10
CA GLN A 130 2.05 18.32 6.94
C GLN A 130 1.24 17.76 8.12
N ARG A 131 0.29 16.85 7.85
CA ARG A 131 -0.53 16.21 8.90
C ARG A 131 0.30 15.41 9.89
N LEU A 132 1.37 14.76 9.44
CA LEU A 132 2.29 14.03 10.31
C LEU A 132 3.09 15.00 11.18
N GLN A 133 3.63 16.09 10.62
CA GLN A 133 4.35 17.10 11.37
C GLN A 133 3.46 17.73 12.44
N GLU A 134 2.22 18.10 12.10
CA GLU A 134 1.21 18.60 13.04
C GLU A 134 0.99 17.60 14.19
N ARG A 135 0.77 16.32 13.86
CA ARG A 135 0.56 15.29 14.89
C ARG A 135 1.77 15.05 15.78
N VAL A 136 2.98 15.17 15.23
CA VAL A 136 4.21 15.02 16.01
C VAL A 136 4.47 16.27 16.86
N SER A 137 4.18 17.46 16.34
CA SER A 137 4.35 18.73 17.06
C SER A 137 3.32 18.94 18.16
N ASP A 138 2.09 18.49 17.92
CA ASP A 138 1.00 18.49 18.91
C ASP A 138 1.24 17.45 20.02
N GLY A 139 2.36 16.72 19.91
CA GLY A 139 2.71 15.63 20.79
C GLY A 139 2.16 14.32 20.24
N LEU A 140 3.08 13.39 20.03
CA LEU A 140 2.82 12.01 20.40
C LEU A 140 2.03 11.92 21.72
#